data_AF-A0A315Z564-F1
#
_entry.id   AF-A0A315Z564-F1
#
_cell.length_a   1.000
_cell.length_b   1.000
_cell.length_c   1.000
_cell.angle_alpha   90.00
_cell.angle_beta   90.00
_cell.angle_gamma   90.00
#
_symmetry.space_group_name_H-M   'P 1'
#
loop_
_entity.id
_entity.type
_entity.pdbx_description
1 polymer ?
#
loop_
_entity_poly.entity_id
_entity_poly.type
_entity_poly.pdbx_seq_one_letter_code
_entity_poly.pdbx_strand_id
1 'polypeptide(L)' 'MEKFDQLVKLIEETKSDADKFYNSDVQAAGTRVRGKMQEIKKLAQDIRVEVQDIKNSKK' A
#
# COMPACT_ATOMS: atom_id res chain seq x y z
N MET A 1 -7.85 -2.71 -12.42
CA MET A 1 -7.46 -1.29 -12.40
C MET A 1 -7.86 -0.63 -11.09
N GLU A 2 -9.11 -0.73 -10.67
CA GLU A 2 -9.60 -0.14 -9.41
C GLU A 2 -8.72 -0.43 -8.18
N LYS A 3 -8.32 -1.69 -7.94
CA LYS A 3 -7.41 -2.04 -6.83
C LYS A 3 -6.03 -1.40 -6.94
N PHE A 4 -5.54 -1.21 -8.16
CA PHE A 4 -4.25 -0.56 -8.40
C PHE A 4 -4.32 0.93 -8.09
N ASP A 5 -5.42 1.59 -8.46
CA ASP A 5 -5.66 3.00 -8.13
C ASP A 5 -5.79 3.20 -6.61
N GLN A 6 -6.46 2.27 -5.92
CA GLN A 6 -6.52 2.24 -4.45
C GLN A 6 -5.13 2.11 -3.81
N LEU A 7 -4.25 1.27 -4.38
CA LEU A 7 -2.88 1.11 -3.91
C LEU A 7 -2.08 2.42 -4.03
N VAL A 8 -2.18 3.10 -5.17
CA VAL A 8 -1.51 4.40 -5.39
C VAL A 8 -2.01 5.42 -4.37
N LYS A 9 -3.32 5.53 -4.17
CA LYS A 9 -3.92 6.45 -3.20
C LYS A 9 -3.43 6.17 -1.77
N LEU A 10 -3.37 4.91 -1.36
CA LEU A 10 -2.90 4.53 -0.03
C LEU A 10 -1.42 4.89 0.18
N ILE A 11 -0.59 4.77 -0.86
CA ILE A 11 0.81 5.21 -0.82
C ILE A 11 0.90 6.73 -0.65
N GLU A 12 0.10 7.49 -1.40
CA GLU A 12 0.06 8.96 -1.29
C GLU A 12 -0.36 9.42 0.10
N GLU A 13 -1.40 8.80 0.67
CA GLU A 13 -1.86 9.07 2.04
C GLU A 13 -0.83 8.69 3.11
N THR A 14 0.09 7.78 2.80
CA THR A 14 1.17 7.40 3.71
C THR A 14 2.30 8.43 3.73
N LYS A 15 2.52 9.19 2.65
CA LYS A 15 3.64 10.14 2.53
C LYS A 15 3.68 11.16 3.67
N SER A 16 2.54 11.71 4.06
CA SER A 16 2.47 12.70 5.16
C SER A 16 2.90 12.11 6.51
N ASP A 17 2.51 10.87 6.83
CA ASP A 17 2.96 10.22 8.08
C ASP A 17 4.42 9.79 7.98
N ALA A 18 4.89 9.38 6.80
CA ALA A 18 6.30 9.06 6.57
C ALA A 18 7.19 10.28 6.77
N ASP A 19 6.82 11.43 6.20
CA ASP A 19 7.54 12.69 6.37
C ASP A 19 7.63 13.09 7.86
N LYS A 20 6.51 13.03 8.59
CA LYS A 20 6.50 13.30 10.04
C LYS A 20 7.37 12.33 10.84
N PHE A 21 7.45 11.06 10.44
CA PHE A 21 8.27 10.06 11.11
C PHE A 21 9.76 10.27 10.81
N TYR A 22 10.15 10.40 9.53
CA TYR A 22 11.55 10.48 9.11
C TYR A 22 12.19 11.84 9.35
N ASN A 23 11.42 12.93 9.23
CA ASN A 23 11.95 14.30 9.26
C ASN A 23 11.56 15.08 10.53
N SER A 24 10.52 14.64 11.27
CA SER A 24 10.02 15.36 12.46
C SER A 24 10.02 14.53 13.75
N ASP A 25 10.62 13.33 13.76
CA ASP A 25 10.73 12.40 14.91
C ASP A 25 9.40 12.10 15.63
N VAL A 26 8.28 12.14 14.90
CA VAL A 26 6.95 11.85 15.47
C VAL A 26 6.73 10.34 15.54
N GLN A 27 7.01 9.75 16.70
CA GLN A 27 6.91 8.29 16.94
C GLN A 27 5.51 7.71 16.61
N ALA A 28 4.43 8.44 16.91
CA ALA A 28 3.08 8.01 16.58
C ALA A 28 2.83 7.90 15.06
N ALA A 29 3.55 8.69 14.25
CA ALA A 29 3.49 8.58 12.79
C ALA A 29 4.16 7.30 12.30
N GLY A 30 5.24 6.85 12.95
CA GLY A 30 5.88 5.56 12.69
C GLY A 30 4.92 4.37 12.86
N THR A 31 4.12 4.36 13.92
CA THR A 31 3.09 3.33 14.12
C THR A 31 2.06 3.31 12.99
N ARG A 32 1.61 4.49 12.52
CA ARG A 32 0.66 4.61 11.41
C ARG A 32 1.28 4.17 10.09
N VAL A 33 2.51 4.59 9.79
CA VAL A 33 3.26 4.14 8.59
C VAL A 33 3.37 2.62 8.59
N ARG A 34 3.75 2.01 9.72
CA ARG A 34 3.85 0.54 9.82
C ARG A 34 2.52 -0.15 9.52
N GLY A 35 1.41 0.37 10.05
CA GLY A 35 0.07 -0.14 9.75
C GLY A 35 -0.29 -0.03 8.27
N LYS A 36 -0.19 1.17 7.70
CA LYS A 36 -0.45 1.42 6.27
C LYS A 36 0.43 0.56 5.35
N MET A 37 1.69 0.31 5.73
CA MET A 37 2.58 -0.58 4.97
C MET A 37 2.12 -2.05 4.98
N GLN A 38 1.47 -2.54 6.06
CA GLN A 38 0.86 -3.87 6.05
C GLN A 38 -0.33 -3.95 5.10
N GLU A 39 -1.15 -2.90 5.07
CA GLU A 39 -2.29 -2.81 4.14
C GLU A 39 -1.81 -2.76 2.68
N ILE A 40 -0.79 -1.96 2.39
CA ILE A 40 -0.13 -1.89 1.07
C ILE A 40 0.38 -3.26 0.65
N LYS A 41 1.08 -3.98 1.53
CA LYS A 41 1.59 -5.33 1.25
C LYS A 41 0.46 -6.28 0.85
N LYS A 42 -0.64 -6.25 1.61
CA LYS A 42 -1.81 -7.09 1.33
C LYS A 42 -2.43 -6.74 -0.02
N LEU A 43 -2.71 -5.47 -0.28
CA LEU A 43 -3.35 -5.03 -1.52
C LEU A 43 -2.49 -5.32 -2.75
N ALA A 44 -1.17 -5.14 -2.65
CA ALA A 44 -0.23 -5.49 -3.71
C ALA A 44 -0.24 -7.01 -4.02
N GLN A 45 -0.34 -7.85 -2.98
CA GLN A 45 -0.45 -9.29 -3.15
C GLN A 45 -1.78 -9.68 -3.83
N ASP A 46 -2.89 -9.07 -3.42
CA ASP A 46 -4.21 -9.33 -4.00
C ASP A 46 -4.25 -8.97 -5.49
N ILE A 47 -3.65 -7.83 -5.87
CA ILE A 47 -3.50 -7.44 -7.29
C ILE A 47 -2.66 -8.46 -8.06
N ARG A 48 -1.53 -8.91 -7.50
CA ARG A 48 -0.68 -9.92 -8.14
C ARG A 48 -1.44 -11.21 -8.40
N VAL A 49 -2.20 -11.70 -7.42
CA VAL A 49 -3.00 -12.92 -7.54
C VAL A 49 -4.06 -12.74 -8.63
N GLU A 50 -4.79 -11.63 -8.64
CA GLU A 50 -5.79 -11.32 -9.66
C GLU A 50 -5.19 -11.32 -11.08
N VAL A 51 -4.02 -10.71 -11.27
CA VAL A 51 -3.31 -10.71 -12.57
C VAL A 51 -2.94 -12.13 -12.99
N GLN A 52 -2.45 -12.94 -12.05
CA GLN A 52 -2.08 -14.33 -12.30
C GLN A 52 -3.30 -15.17 -12.68
N ASP A 53 -4.43 -14.98 -12.01
CA ASP A 53 -5.68 -15.68 -12.29
C ASP A 53 -6.22 -15.29 -13.67
N ILE A 54 -6.25 -14.00 -14.01
CA ILE A 54 -6.66 -13.53 -15.35
C ILE A 54 -5.78 -14.14 -16.44
N LYS A 55 -4.46 -14.22 -16.22
CA LYS A 55 -3.52 -14.84 -17.16
C LYS A 55 -3.80 -16.34 -17.32
N ASN A 56 -4.11 -17.04 -16.23
CA ASN A 56 -4.39 -18.47 -16.24
C ASN A 56 -5.75 -18.79 -16.87
N SER A 57 -6.77 -17.97 -16.65
CA SER A 57 -8.13 -18.14 -17.23
C SER A 57 -8.23 -17.79 -18.71
N LYS A 58 -7.20 -17.17 -19.29
CA LYS A 58 -7.08 -16.89 -20.73
C LYS A 58 -6.35 -18.02 -21.50
N LYS A 59 -5.95 -19.09 -20.82
CA LYS A 59 -5.51 -20.34 -21.45
C LYS A 59 -6.70 -21.24 -21.71
#